data_AF-A0A367M454-F1
#
_entry.id   AF-A0A367M454-F1
#
_cell.length_a   1.000
_cell.length_b   1.000
_cell.length_c   1.000
_cell.angle_alpha   90.00
_cell.angle_beta   90.00
_cell.angle_gamma   90.00
#
_symmetry.space_group_name_H-M   'P 1'
#
loop_
_entity.id
_entity.type
_entity.pdbx_description
1 polymer ?
#
loop_
_entity_poly.entity_id
_entity_poly.type
_entity_poly.pdbx_seq_one_letter_code
_entity_poly.pdbx_strand_id
1 'polypeptide(L)'
;TVRANENEAQAKRTSLLEARTGTAEGRIATVESVVASNNAVTVQRLDQLTGQVASNTSAISTEQTVRANADSALGQRVDTVSARTDTNEANIQTTSQAVTSLDGNVKALYSVRLQAHANGQKYAAGWQLGFDSGTSVTTMAFQADRFLWFNSSSGQTVAPVSIVGGQMFINNAMIQDGSITNAKIGNVIQSNNYVSGQTGWQINKTGGIELNASSVNATSRFTGGKWTITDNATNIVVVEISV
;
A
#
# COMPACT_ATOMS: atom_id res chain seq x y z
N THR A 1 -100.49 22.71 56.70
CA THR A 1 -100.62 22.28 55.28
C THR A 1 -99.49 22.83 54.42
N VAL A 2 -99.18 24.13 54.43
CA VAL A 2 -98.09 24.72 53.61
C VAL A 2 -96.71 24.11 53.86
N ARG A 3 -96.26 23.98 55.12
CA ARG A 3 -94.97 23.34 55.46
C ARG A 3 -94.86 21.86 55.05
N ALA A 4 -95.99 21.14 55.06
CA ALA A 4 -96.01 19.74 54.64
C ALA A 4 -95.81 19.60 53.12
N ASN A 5 -96.41 20.51 52.33
CA ASN A 5 -96.22 20.56 50.88
C ASN A 5 -94.80 20.99 50.48
N GLU A 6 -94.18 21.93 51.21
CA GLU A 6 -92.78 22.30 50.97
C GLU A 6 -91.80 21.16 51.28
N ASN A 7 -92.02 20.44 52.39
CA ASN A 7 -91.22 19.27 52.74
C ASN A 7 -91.38 18.14 51.70
N GLU A 8 -92.59 17.92 51.17
CA GLU A 8 -92.84 16.93 50.10
C GLU A 8 -92.15 17.34 48.78
N ALA A 9 -92.19 18.63 48.42
CA ALA A 9 -91.52 19.16 47.23
C ALA A 9 -89.98 19.15 47.37
N GLN A 10 -89.45 19.35 48.58
CA GLN A 10 -88.03 19.16 48.87
C GLN A 10 -87.64 17.69 48.78
N ALA A 11 -88.42 16.78 49.40
CA ALA A 11 -88.16 15.34 49.33
C ALA A 11 -88.13 14.82 47.88
N LYS A 12 -89.09 15.24 47.03
CA LYS A 12 -89.10 14.91 45.59
C LYS A 12 -87.85 15.40 44.86
N ARG A 13 -87.38 16.62 45.16
CA ARG A 13 -86.13 17.14 44.58
C ARG A 13 -84.91 16.35 45.07
N THR A 14 -84.85 16.00 46.35
CA THR A 14 -83.77 15.18 46.92
C THR A 14 -83.71 13.81 46.26
N SER A 15 -84.84 13.11 46.14
CA SER A 15 -84.89 11.80 45.47
C SER A 15 -84.51 11.87 43.99
N LEU A 16 -84.91 12.94 43.27
CA LEU A 16 -84.48 13.15 41.89
C LEU A 16 -82.97 13.41 41.80
N LEU A 17 -82.41 14.17 42.75
CA LEU A 17 -80.98 14.45 42.82
C LEU A 17 -80.21 13.16 43.10
N GLU A 18 -80.66 12.35 44.07
CA GLU A 18 -80.09 11.02 44.38
C GLU A 18 -80.10 10.10 43.16
N ALA A 19 -81.20 10.03 42.42
CA ALA A 19 -81.29 9.24 41.18
C ALA A 19 -80.32 9.73 40.10
N ARG A 20 -80.18 11.06 39.94
CA ARG A 20 -79.20 11.67 39.01
C ARG A 20 -77.77 11.42 39.46
N THR A 21 -77.48 11.49 40.76
CA THR A 21 -76.17 11.21 41.34
C THR A 21 -75.79 9.75 41.11
N GLY A 22 -76.67 8.79 41.43
CA GLY A 22 -76.41 7.37 41.15
C GLY A 22 -76.22 7.08 39.65
N THR A 23 -76.97 7.77 38.77
CA THR A 23 -76.76 7.68 37.32
C THR A 23 -75.39 8.26 36.90
N ALA A 24 -74.97 9.37 37.50
CA ALA A 24 -73.68 9.99 37.22
C ALA A 24 -72.51 9.13 37.72
N GLU A 25 -72.62 8.55 38.92
CA GLU A 25 -71.65 7.60 39.49
C GLU A 25 -71.48 6.37 38.60
N GLY A 26 -72.59 5.78 38.10
CA GLY A 26 -72.51 4.67 37.15
C GLY A 26 -71.82 5.02 35.83
N ARG A 27 -72.06 6.25 35.32
CA ARG A 27 -71.35 6.77 34.13
C ARG A 27 -69.87 7.02 34.40
N ILE A 28 -69.51 7.55 35.58
CA ILE A 28 -68.12 7.76 35.99
C ILE A 28 -67.38 6.43 36.09
N ALA A 29 -67.96 5.42 36.74
CA ALA A 29 -67.39 4.07 36.82
C ALA A 29 -67.16 3.44 35.44
N THR A 30 -68.08 3.69 34.50
CA THR A 30 -67.91 3.25 33.09
C THR A 30 -66.72 3.96 32.42
N VAL A 31 -66.59 5.28 32.60
CA VAL A 31 -65.47 6.05 32.05
C VAL A 31 -64.13 5.60 32.65
N GLU A 32 -64.06 5.38 33.96
CA GLU A 32 -62.84 4.87 34.63
C GLU A 32 -62.41 3.52 34.07
N SER A 33 -63.36 2.60 33.87
CA SER A 33 -63.11 1.30 33.24
C SER A 33 -62.58 1.45 31.80
N VAL A 34 -63.20 2.32 31.00
CA VAL A 34 -62.75 2.59 29.62
C VAL A 34 -61.36 3.23 29.60
N VAL A 35 -61.05 4.15 30.51
CA VAL A 35 -59.73 4.78 30.63
C VAL A 35 -58.67 3.75 31.04
N ALA A 36 -58.96 2.89 32.01
CA ALA A 36 -58.05 1.82 32.42
C ALA A 36 -57.77 0.85 31.26
N SER A 37 -58.81 0.45 30.53
CA SER A 37 -58.70 -0.40 29.34
C SER A 37 -57.87 0.27 28.22
N ASN A 38 -58.16 1.54 27.90
CA ASN A 38 -57.42 2.30 26.90
C ASN A 38 -55.94 2.50 27.29
N ASN A 39 -55.66 2.71 28.58
CA ASN A 39 -54.28 2.83 29.08
C ASN A 39 -53.54 1.49 28.91
N ALA A 40 -54.17 0.37 29.26
CA ALA A 40 -53.57 -0.96 29.07
C ALA A 40 -53.27 -1.24 27.59
N VAL A 41 -54.20 -0.92 26.68
CA VAL A 41 -53.99 -1.06 25.23
C VAL A 41 -52.88 -0.13 24.73
N THR A 42 -52.83 1.11 25.22
CA THR A 42 -51.77 2.06 24.85
C THR A 42 -50.39 1.56 25.27
N VAL A 43 -50.27 1.00 26.48
CA VAL A 43 -49.01 0.40 26.96
C VAL A 43 -48.60 -0.77 26.07
N GLN A 44 -49.52 -1.69 25.75
CA GLN A 44 -49.22 -2.81 24.84
C GLN A 44 -48.74 -2.33 23.45
N ARG A 45 -49.38 -1.29 22.90
CA ARG A 45 -48.95 -0.71 21.60
C ARG A 45 -47.60 -0.01 21.72
N LEU A 46 -47.29 0.62 22.85
CA LEU A 46 -46.01 1.27 23.09
C LEU A 46 -44.88 0.24 23.27
N ASP A 47 -45.14 -0.87 23.97
CA ASP A 47 -44.20 -1.98 24.12
C ASP A 47 -43.90 -2.62 22.75
N GLN A 48 -44.94 -2.84 21.94
CA GLN A 48 -44.78 -3.35 20.57
C GLN A 48 -43.98 -2.39 19.69
N LEU A 49 -44.28 -1.08 19.75
CA LEU A 49 -43.54 -0.05 19.02
C LEU A 49 -42.06 0.00 19.46
N THR A 50 -41.82 -0.07 20.77
CA THR A 50 -40.46 -0.09 21.34
C THR A 50 -39.68 -1.30 20.84
N GLY A 51 -40.32 -2.47 20.80
CA GLY A 51 -39.73 -3.68 20.21
C GLY A 51 -39.42 -3.54 18.72
N GLN A 52 -40.33 -2.94 17.94
CA GLN A 52 -40.11 -2.65 16.52
C GLN A 52 -38.95 -1.66 16.30
N VAL A 53 -38.86 -0.61 17.11
CA VAL A 53 -37.76 0.37 17.04
C VAL A 53 -36.42 -0.27 17.39
N ALA A 54 -36.38 -1.11 18.43
CA ALA A 54 -35.16 -1.86 18.79
C ALA A 54 -34.73 -2.83 17.68
N SER A 55 -35.68 -3.57 17.11
CA SER A 55 -35.43 -4.46 15.97
C SER A 55 -34.89 -3.69 14.74
N ASN A 56 -35.51 -2.56 14.40
CA ASN A 56 -35.05 -1.69 13.32
C ASN A 56 -33.63 -1.17 13.58
N THR A 57 -33.31 -0.77 14.81
CA THR A 57 -31.96 -0.31 15.18
C THR A 57 -30.91 -1.40 14.94
N SER A 58 -31.22 -2.64 15.34
CA SER A 58 -30.34 -3.80 15.09
C SER A 58 -30.17 -4.10 13.61
N ALA A 59 -31.27 -4.04 12.83
CA ALA A 59 -31.24 -4.27 11.39
C ALA A 59 -30.40 -3.20 10.68
N ILE A 60 -30.53 -1.92 11.05
CA ILE A 60 -29.73 -0.81 10.51
C ILE A 60 -28.24 -0.99 10.83
N SER A 61 -27.90 -1.35 12.07
CA SER A 61 -26.49 -1.58 12.45
C SER A 61 -25.87 -2.77 11.71
N THR A 62 -26.65 -3.83 11.51
CA THR A 62 -26.25 -4.99 10.69
C THR A 62 -26.01 -4.57 9.25
N GLU A 63 -26.92 -3.82 8.66
CA GLU A 63 -26.80 -3.30 7.29
C GLU A 63 -25.56 -2.39 7.13
N GLN A 64 -25.30 -1.48 8.07
CA GLN A 64 -24.10 -0.64 8.06
C GLN A 64 -22.81 -1.46 8.08
N THR A 65 -22.77 -2.52 8.89
CA THR A 65 -21.60 -3.41 8.98
C THR A 65 -21.41 -4.21 7.70
N VAL A 66 -22.49 -4.76 7.14
CA VAL A 66 -22.46 -5.52 5.88
C VAL A 66 -22.01 -4.62 4.72
N ARG A 67 -22.50 -3.39 4.64
CA ARG A 67 -22.06 -2.41 3.62
C ARG A 67 -20.60 -2.04 3.77
N ALA A 68 -20.12 -1.70 4.97
CA ALA A 68 -18.71 -1.39 5.17
C ALA A 68 -17.76 -2.53 4.74
N ASN A 69 -18.17 -3.78 4.96
CA ASN A 69 -17.44 -4.96 4.49
C ASN A 69 -17.56 -5.18 2.97
N ALA A 70 -18.71 -4.87 2.37
CA ALA A 70 -18.93 -4.96 0.92
C ALA A 70 -18.21 -3.86 0.13
N ASP A 71 -18.11 -2.66 0.71
CA ASP A 71 -17.46 -1.48 0.12
C ASP A 71 -15.93 -1.64 0.03
N SER A 72 -15.38 -2.69 0.63
CA SER A 72 -13.98 -3.10 0.51
C SER A 72 -13.89 -4.54 -0.01
N ALA A 73 -13.50 -4.72 -1.27
CA ALA A 73 -13.18 -6.04 -1.80
C ALA A 73 -11.71 -6.36 -1.48
N LEU A 74 -11.50 -7.23 -0.49
CA LEU A 74 -10.19 -7.81 -0.16
C LEU A 74 -10.07 -9.21 -0.78
N GLY A 75 -9.18 -9.36 -1.74
CA GLY A 75 -8.64 -10.65 -2.13
C GLY A 75 -7.30 -10.87 -1.42
N GLN A 76 -7.19 -11.88 -0.56
CA GLN A 76 -5.92 -12.26 0.07
C GLN A 76 -5.69 -13.76 -0.05
N ARG A 77 -4.50 -14.15 -0.53
CA ARG A 77 -4.01 -15.53 -0.51
C ARG A 77 -2.62 -15.55 0.14
N VAL A 78 -2.44 -16.46 1.09
CA VAL A 78 -1.15 -16.73 1.74
C VAL A 78 -0.87 -18.22 1.59
N ASP A 79 0.17 -18.53 0.85
CA ASP A 79 0.62 -19.90 0.61
C ASP A 79 1.92 -20.14 1.38
N THR A 80 1.98 -21.20 2.19
CA THR A 80 3.18 -21.56 2.96
C THR A 80 3.64 -22.96 2.58
N VAL A 81 4.92 -23.08 2.20
CA VAL A 81 5.59 -24.35 1.94
C VAL A 81 6.70 -24.51 2.97
N SER A 82 6.66 -25.57 3.76
CA SER A 82 7.62 -25.80 4.84
C SER A 82 8.19 -27.21 4.74
N ALA A 83 9.49 -27.34 4.96
CA ALA A 83 10.20 -28.60 5.11
C ALA A 83 11.10 -28.51 6.35
N ARG A 84 11.09 -29.55 7.19
CA ARG A 84 11.83 -29.54 8.45
C ARG A 84 12.37 -30.93 8.78
N THR A 85 13.57 -30.96 9.33
CA THR A 85 14.17 -32.10 10.04
C THR A 85 14.47 -31.69 11.48
N ASP A 86 15.12 -32.56 12.27
CA ASP A 86 15.44 -32.27 13.67
C ASP A 86 16.26 -30.99 13.87
N THR A 87 17.14 -30.65 12.91
CA THR A 87 18.09 -29.52 13.02
C THR A 87 17.96 -28.47 11.93
N ASN A 88 17.28 -28.76 10.81
CA ASN A 88 17.16 -27.86 9.67
C ASN A 88 15.70 -27.53 9.37
N GLU A 89 15.43 -26.30 8.94
CA GLU A 89 14.10 -25.84 8.55
C GLU A 89 14.20 -24.97 7.29
N ALA A 90 13.28 -25.13 6.35
CA ALA A 90 13.11 -24.26 5.19
C ALA A 90 11.63 -23.92 5.06
N ASN A 91 11.33 -22.63 4.97
CA ASN A 91 9.98 -22.10 4.88
C ASN A 91 9.91 -21.06 3.77
N ILE A 92 8.94 -21.21 2.87
CA ILE A 92 8.60 -20.23 1.84
C ILE A 92 7.17 -19.78 2.10
N GLN A 93 6.97 -18.47 2.22
CA GLN A 93 5.67 -17.85 2.31
C GLN A 93 5.47 -16.90 1.13
N THR A 94 4.42 -17.16 0.34
CA THR A 94 3.98 -16.28 -0.75
C THR A 94 2.69 -15.59 -0.30
N THR A 95 2.63 -14.27 -0.42
CA THR A 95 1.42 -13.48 -0.14
C THR A 95 1.01 -12.75 -1.41
N SER A 96 -0.25 -12.91 -1.80
CA SER A 96 -0.91 -12.12 -2.85
C SER A 96 -2.09 -11.40 -2.21
N GLN A 97 -2.13 -10.08 -2.32
CA GLN A 97 -3.20 -9.25 -1.79
C GLN A 97 -3.62 -8.22 -2.84
N ALA A 98 -4.93 -8.06 -3.02
CA ALA A 98 -5.54 -6.99 -3.78
C ALA A 98 -6.67 -6.40 -2.93
N VAL A 99 -6.66 -5.10 -2.75
CA VAL A 99 -7.68 -4.33 -2.04
C VAL A 99 -8.21 -3.28 -2.98
N THR A 100 -9.52 -3.22 -3.14
CA THR A 100 -10.19 -2.08 -3.74
C THR A 100 -11.30 -1.61 -2.83
N SER A 101 -11.45 -0.31 -2.69
CA SER A 101 -12.50 0.34 -1.92
C SER A 101 -13.33 1.26 -2.82
N LEU A 102 -14.61 1.47 -2.49
CA LEU A 102 -15.48 2.43 -3.18
C LEU A 102 -14.95 3.87 -3.16
N ASP A 103 -14.11 4.23 -2.20
CA ASP A 103 -13.44 5.53 -2.13
C ASP A 103 -12.32 5.71 -3.17
N GLY A 104 -12.17 4.75 -4.10
CA GLY A 104 -11.18 4.77 -5.17
C GLY A 104 -9.79 4.29 -4.75
N ASN A 105 -9.61 3.89 -3.48
CA ASN A 105 -8.36 3.34 -2.99
C ASN A 105 -8.13 1.92 -3.52
N VAL A 106 -7.04 1.74 -4.25
CA VAL A 106 -6.54 0.46 -4.75
C VAL A 106 -5.18 0.16 -4.15
N LYS A 107 -5.01 -1.04 -3.60
CA LYS A 107 -3.72 -1.58 -3.17
C LYS A 107 -3.51 -2.95 -3.78
N ALA A 108 -2.30 -3.21 -4.25
CA ALA A 108 -1.91 -4.54 -4.70
C ALA A 108 -0.55 -4.87 -4.10
N LEU A 109 -0.39 -6.09 -3.59
CA LEU A 109 0.84 -6.56 -2.97
C LEU A 109 1.08 -8.01 -3.41
N TYR A 110 2.28 -8.28 -3.89
CA TYR A 110 2.77 -9.63 -4.09
C TYR A 110 4.14 -9.75 -3.45
N SER A 111 4.32 -10.69 -2.53
CA SER A 111 5.60 -10.89 -1.85
C SER A 111 5.94 -12.36 -1.69
N VAL A 112 7.22 -12.68 -1.80
CA VAL A 112 7.77 -13.99 -1.46
C VAL A 112 8.82 -13.81 -0.37
N ARG A 113 8.68 -14.56 0.72
CA ARG A 113 9.64 -14.62 1.83
C ARG A 113 10.14 -16.05 1.98
N LEU A 114 11.44 -16.22 1.89
CA LEU A 114 12.17 -17.43 2.22
C LEU A 114 12.81 -17.27 3.60
N GLN A 115 12.70 -18.29 4.42
CA GLN A 115 13.47 -18.45 5.65
C GLN A 115 14.09 -19.84 5.66
N ALA A 116 15.36 -19.92 6.01
CA ALA A 116 16.01 -21.19 6.26
C ALA A 116 16.76 -21.14 7.59
N HIS A 117 16.76 -22.26 8.31
CA HIS A 117 17.61 -22.51 9.43
C HIS A 117 18.46 -23.74 9.11
N ALA A 118 19.78 -23.59 9.12
CA ALA A 118 20.69 -24.68 8.89
C ALA A 118 21.92 -24.54 9.78
N ASN A 119 22.32 -25.63 10.44
CA ASN A 119 23.51 -25.68 11.30
C ASN A 119 23.57 -24.54 12.35
N GLY A 120 22.42 -24.16 12.92
CA GLY A 120 22.32 -23.09 13.91
C GLY A 120 22.33 -21.65 13.34
N GLN A 121 22.48 -21.46 12.03
CA GLN A 121 22.39 -20.16 11.37
C GLN A 121 21.03 -19.94 10.70
N LYS A 122 20.53 -18.70 10.71
CA LYS A 122 19.30 -18.30 10.02
C LYS A 122 19.62 -17.51 8.77
N TYR A 123 18.95 -17.84 7.69
CA TYR A 123 19.02 -17.17 6.40
C TYR A 123 17.62 -16.68 6.04
N ALA A 124 17.53 -15.48 5.47
CA ALA A 124 16.28 -14.96 4.96
C ALA A 124 16.54 -14.26 3.62
N ALA A 125 15.65 -14.50 2.68
CA ALA A 125 15.64 -13.78 1.42
C ALA A 125 14.19 -13.53 1.01
N GLY A 126 13.96 -12.56 0.14
CA GLY A 126 12.62 -12.29 -0.33
C GLY A 126 12.56 -11.11 -1.27
N TRP A 127 11.39 -10.94 -1.84
CA TRP A 127 11.08 -9.79 -2.67
C TRP A 127 9.62 -9.42 -2.52
N GLN A 128 9.32 -8.18 -2.84
CA GLN A 128 7.99 -7.62 -2.79
C GLN A 128 7.77 -6.70 -3.98
N LEU A 129 6.60 -6.81 -4.58
CA LEU A 129 6.01 -5.88 -5.52
C LEU A 129 4.76 -5.29 -4.88
N GLY A 130 4.63 -3.97 -4.89
CA GLY A 130 3.50 -3.28 -4.28
C GLY A 130 3.04 -2.09 -5.09
N PHE A 131 1.75 -1.77 -4.98
CA PHE A 131 1.16 -0.53 -5.43
C PHE A 131 0.23 -0.03 -4.33
N ASP A 132 0.31 1.27 -4.02
CA ASP A 132 -0.62 1.95 -3.13
C ASP A 132 -1.09 3.25 -3.78
N SER A 133 -2.35 3.28 -4.22
CA SER A 133 -3.00 4.46 -4.80
C SER A 133 -2.93 5.71 -3.92
N GLY A 134 -2.86 5.58 -2.59
CA GLY A 134 -2.74 6.72 -1.68
C GLY A 134 -1.40 7.46 -1.81
N THR A 135 -0.36 6.78 -2.33
CA THR A 135 0.93 7.40 -2.65
C THR A 135 1.18 7.50 -4.15
N SER A 136 0.37 6.82 -4.97
CA SER A 136 0.59 6.65 -6.41
C SER A 136 1.97 6.09 -6.78
N VAL A 137 2.59 5.33 -5.85
CA VAL A 137 3.90 4.73 -6.04
C VAL A 137 3.77 3.23 -6.23
N THR A 138 4.44 2.71 -7.26
CA THR A 138 4.78 1.28 -7.36
C THR A 138 6.13 1.05 -6.71
N THR A 139 6.24 0.02 -5.88
CA THR A 139 7.48 -0.33 -5.18
C THR A 139 7.88 -1.76 -5.54
N MET A 140 9.14 -1.94 -5.93
CA MET A 140 9.78 -3.25 -5.98
C MET A 140 10.95 -3.27 -5.00
N ALA A 141 10.95 -4.24 -4.09
CA ALA A 141 11.98 -4.38 -3.06
C ALA A 141 12.53 -5.80 -3.04
N PHE A 142 13.82 -5.93 -2.75
CA PHE A 142 14.52 -7.19 -2.62
C PHE A 142 15.32 -7.21 -1.31
N GLN A 143 15.36 -8.37 -0.66
CA GLN A 143 16.23 -8.67 0.46
C GLN A 143 16.95 -9.97 0.17
N ALA A 144 18.28 -9.93 0.05
CA ALA A 144 19.13 -11.10 -0.12
C ALA A 144 20.59 -10.72 0.14
N ASP A 145 21.44 -11.69 0.48
CA ASP A 145 22.89 -11.48 0.58
C ASP A 145 23.55 -11.29 -0.80
N ARG A 146 22.98 -11.87 -1.86
CA ARG A 146 23.49 -11.80 -3.24
C ARG A 146 22.33 -11.76 -4.24
N PHE A 147 22.40 -10.84 -5.21
CA PHE A 147 21.48 -10.78 -6.35
C PHE A 147 22.25 -11.14 -7.62
N LEU A 148 22.02 -12.36 -8.14
CA LEU A 148 22.84 -12.96 -9.19
C LEU A 148 21.98 -13.36 -10.39
N TRP A 149 22.53 -13.22 -11.59
CA TRP A 149 21.91 -13.71 -12.82
C TRP A 149 22.71 -14.92 -13.31
N PHE A 150 22.05 -16.06 -13.48
CA PHE A 150 22.70 -17.28 -13.93
C PHE A 150 22.73 -17.34 -15.46
N ASN A 151 23.90 -17.61 -16.04
CA ASN A 151 24.00 -17.99 -17.44
C ASN A 151 24.00 -19.52 -17.55
N SER A 152 22.85 -20.09 -17.94
CA SER A 152 22.64 -21.54 -18.03
C SER A 152 23.49 -22.23 -19.10
N SER A 153 24.11 -21.48 -20.03
CA SER A 153 24.88 -22.05 -21.14
C SER A 153 26.34 -22.42 -20.81
N SER A 154 26.86 -21.98 -19.65
CA SER A 154 28.29 -22.17 -19.30
C SER A 154 28.55 -22.92 -18.00
N GLY A 155 27.51 -23.26 -17.21
CA GLY A 155 27.66 -23.92 -15.91
C GLY A 155 28.38 -23.10 -14.83
N GLN A 156 28.89 -21.91 -15.16
CA GLN A 156 29.60 -21.02 -14.25
C GLN A 156 28.62 -20.02 -13.62
N THR A 157 28.68 -19.88 -12.29
CA THR A 157 27.95 -18.82 -11.58
C THR A 157 28.68 -17.49 -11.78
N VAL A 158 28.33 -16.75 -12.83
CA VAL A 158 28.80 -15.37 -13.00
C VAL A 158 27.85 -14.46 -12.24
N ALA A 159 28.41 -13.54 -11.45
CA ALA A 159 27.67 -12.46 -10.79
C ALA A 159 27.83 -11.17 -11.63
N PRO A 160 27.05 -10.94 -12.71
CA PRO A 160 27.26 -9.76 -13.55
C PRO A 160 27.00 -8.45 -12.79
N VAL A 161 26.16 -8.50 -11.75
CA VAL A 161 25.89 -7.42 -10.81
C VAL A 161 25.95 -7.98 -9.38
N SER A 162 26.49 -7.22 -8.43
CA SER A 162 26.38 -7.52 -7.00
C SER A 162 26.24 -6.23 -6.19
N ILE A 163 25.58 -6.27 -5.02
CA ILE A 163 25.46 -5.12 -4.13
C ILE A 163 26.15 -5.50 -2.81
N VAL A 164 27.21 -4.77 -2.45
CA VAL A 164 27.97 -4.99 -1.22
C VAL A 164 28.17 -3.65 -0.53
N GLY A 165 27.79 -3.55 0.74
CA GLY A 165 27.92 -2.30 1.50
C GLY A 165 27.14 -1.11 0.90
N GLY A 166 26.02 -1.38 0.21
CA GLY A 166 25.21 -0.35 -0.46
C GLY A 166 25.76 0.13 -1.82
N GLN A 167 26.87 -0.45 -2.30
CA GLN A 167 27.43 -0.13 -3.61
C GLN A 167 27.15 -1.25 -4.61
N MET A 168 26.72 -0.88 -5.81
CA MET A 168 26.55 -1.81 -6.92
C MET A 168 27.88 -1.99 -7.67
N PHE A 169 28.30 -3.24 -7.82
CA PHE A 169 29.45 -3.64 -8.64
C PHE A 169 28.93 -4.32 -9.91
N ILE A 170 29.35 -3.83 -11.06
CA ILE A 170 29.01 -4.39 -12.38
C ILE A 170 30.31 -4.73 -13.09
N ASN A 171 30.45 -5.99 -13.53
CA ASN A 171 31.68 -6.40 -14.23
C ASN A 171 31.72 -5.83 -15.65
N ASN A 172 30.62 -5.95 -16.40
CA ASN A 172 30.47 -5.37 -17.74
C ASN A 172 29.01 -4.96 -17.96
N ALA A 173 28.79 -3.80 -18.57
CA ALA A 173 27.46 -3.30 -18.96
C ALA A 173 27.48 -2.89 -20.43
N MET A 174 26.51 -3.38 -21.21
CA MET A 174 26.21 -2.83 -22.54
C MET A 174 25.00 -1.91 -22.39
N ILE A 175 25.18 -0.63 -22.70
CA ILE A 175 24.12 0.40 -22.62
C ILE A 175 23.93 0.94 -24.03
N GLN A 176 22.75 0.73 -24.62
CA GLN A 176 22.46 1.16 -26.00
C GLN A 176 22.47 2.69 -26.12
N ASP A 177 21.84 3.37 -25.16
CA ASP A 177 21.85 4.82 -25.04
C ASP A 177 21.96 5.18 -23.55
N GLY A 178 23.01 5.92 -23.19
CA GLY A 178 23.40 6.18 -21.81
C GLY A 178 23.49 7.66 -21.52
N SER A 179 22.72 8.14 -20.53
CA SER A 179 22.83 9.49 -19.99
C SER A 179 23.38 9.44 -18.58
N ILE A 180 24.47 10.18 -18.34
CA ILE A 180 25.13 10.27 -17.03
C ILE A 180 25.25 11.75 -16.68
N THR A 181 24.48 12.22 -15.70
CA THR A 181 24.57 13.62 -15.24
C THR A 181 25.94 13.91 -14.62
N ASN A 182 26.44 12.99 -13.78
CA ASN A 182 27.76 13.07 -13.17
C ASN A 182 28.30 11.65 -12.92
N ALA A 183 29.58 11.41 -13.22
CA ALA A 183 30.27 10.18 -12.85
C ALA A 183 31.64 10.48 -12.23
N LYS A 184 31.98 9.75 -11.16
CA LYS A 184 33.33 9.69 -10.61
C LYS A 184 34.04 8.50 -11.22
N ILE A 185 35.06 8.77 -12.04
CA ILE A 185 35.84 7.73 -12.73
C ILE A 185 37.17 7.53 -12.01
N GLY A 186 37.47 6.27 -11.67
CA GLY A 186 38.67 5.91 -10.89
C GLY A 186 39.96 5.84 -11.70
N ASN A 187 39.90 5.56 -13.01
CA ASN A 187 41.09 5.36 -13.84
C ASN A 187 41.03 6.12 -15.18
N VAL A 188 40.31 5.57 -16.16
CA VAL A 188 40.23 6.11 -17.53
C VAL A 188 38.81 6.00 -18.08
N ILE A 189 38.51 6.85 -19.06
CA ILE A 189 37.45 6.60 -20.05
C ILE A 189 38.17 6.46 -21.40
N GLN A 190 37.92 5.38 -22.13
CA GLN A 190 38.60 5.13 -23.40
C GLN A 190 37.72 4.37 -24.39
N SER A 191 38.04 4.46 -25.68
CA SER A 191 37.45 3.59 -26.69
C SER A 191 38.02 2.17 -26.62
N ASN A 192 37.25 1.19 -27.08
CA ASN A 192 37.65 -0.23 -27.09
C ASN A 192 38.91 -0.49 -27.94
N ASN A 193 39.15 0.32 -28.98
CA ASN A 193 40.27 0.20 -29.90
C ASN A 193 41.44 1.14 -29.57
N TYR A 194 41.49 1.70 -28.36
CA TYR A 194 42.55 2.63 -27.98
C TYR A 194 43.93 1.94 -27.96
N VAL A 195 44.85 2.50 -28.73
CA VAL A 195 46.28 2.16 -28.73
C VAL A 195 47.04 3.48 -28.76
N SER A 196 47.91 3.69 -27.76
CA SER A 196 48.66 4.93 -27.57
C SER A 196 49.38 5.36 -28.85
N GLY A 197 49.11 6.59 -29.32
CA GLY A 197 49.69 7.20 -30.51
C GLY A 197 49.24 6.60 -31.84
N GLN A 198 48.23 5.71 -31.85
CA GLN A 198 47.82 4.99 -33.06
C GLN A 198 46.31 5.08 -33.32
N THR A 199 45.48 4.55 -32.43
CA THR A 199 44.03 4.43 -32.66
C THR A 199 43.22 4.78 -31.41
N GLY A 200 41.96 5.15 -31.61
CA GLY A 200 41.02 5.40 -30.54
C GLY A 200 41.29 6.67 -29.73
N TRP A 201 40.70 6.74 -28.54
CA TRP A 201 40.87 7.86 -27.63
C TRP A 201 40.88 7.41 -26.17
N GLN A 202 41.51 8.22 -25.32
CA GLN A 202 41.56 8.01 -23.88
C GLN A 202 41.56 9.36 -23.15
N ILE A 203 40.78 9.44 -22.08
CA ILE A 203 40.86 10.48 -21.05
C ILE A 203 41.27 9.79 -19.75
N ASN A 204 42.44 10.14 -19.22
CA ASN A 204 42.96 9.54 -18.00
C ASN A 204 42.83 10.50 -16.79
N LYS A 205 42.74 9.94 -15.58
CA LYS A 205 42.58 10.74 -14.37
C LYS A 205 43.86 11.46 -13.92
N THR A 206 45.03 11.07 -14.44
CA THR A 206 46.30 11.77 -14.28
C THR A 206 46.39 13.07 -15.07
N GLY A 207 45.33 13.45 -15.80
CA GLY A 207 45.22 14.73 -16.50
C GLY A 207 45.58 14.68 -17.98
N GLY A 208 45.84 13.49 -18.53
CA GLY A 208 46.14 13.28 -19.94
C GLY A 208 44.87 13.04 -20.77
N ILE A 209 44.84 13.65 -21.95
CA ILE A 209 43.81 13.40 -22.97
C ILE A 209 44.54 13.02 -24.26
N GLU A 210 44.08 11.97 -24.92
CA GLU A 210 44.62 11.54 -26.22
C GLU A 210 43.48 11.22 -27.19
N LEU A 211 43.56 11.81 -28.38
CA LEU A 211 42.65 11.58 -29.50
C LEU A 211 43.51 11.19 -30.72
N ASN A 212 43.37 9.96 -31.20
CA ASN A 212 44.06 9.48 -32.39
C ASN A 212 43.13 9.55 -33.61
N ALA A 213 43.51 10.36 -34.59
CA ALA A 213 42.77 10.53 -35.83
C ALA A 213 43.33 9.59 -36.91
N SER A 214 42.68 8.44 -37.09
CA SER A 214 43.11 7.42 -38.06
C SER A 214 43.01 7.88 -39.53
N SER A 215 42.08 8.78 -39.85
CA SER A 215 41.89 9.29 -41.22
C SER A 215 43.03 10.18 -41.73
N VAL A 216 43.79 10.79 -40.82
CA VAL A 216 44.88 11.73 -41.15
C VAL A 216 46.21 11.33 -40.51
N ASN A 217 46.27 10.13 -39.92
CA ASN A 217 47.43 9.59 -39.22
C ASN A 217 48.06 10.60 -38.23
N ALA A 218 47.24 11.20 -37.38
CA ALA A 218 47.69 12.21 -36.42
C ALA A 218 47.21 11.91 -35.00
N THR A 219 47.98 12.36 -34.02
CA THR A 219 47.64 12.25 -32.60
C THR A 219 47.55 13.63 -31.96
N SER A 220 46.40 13.93 -31.37
CA SER A 220 46.19 15.08 -30.50
C SER A 220 46.33 14.64 -29.05
N ARG A 221 47.23 15.27 -28.30
CA ARG A 221 47.50 14.90 -26.91
C ARG A 221 47.58 16.13 -26.01
N PHE A 222 46.86 16.11 -24.89
CA PHE A 222 47.10 16.99 -23.75
C PHE A 222 47.88 16.21 -22.70
N THR A 223 49.10 16.63 -22.40
CA THR A 223 49.93 16.01 -21.36
C THR A 223 51.01 16.99 -20.89
N GLY A 224 51.37 16.95 -19.61
CA GLY A 224 52.46 17.77 -19.07
C GLY A 224 52.28 19.28 -19.27
N GLY A 225 51.04 19.78 -19.29
CA GLY A 225 50.73 21.20 -19.50
C GLY A 225 50.76 21.67 -20.96
N LYS A 226 50.93 20.75 -21.92
CA LYS A 226 50.96 21.06 -23.35
C LYS A 226 49.84 20.34 -24.08
N TRP A 227 49.26 21.02 -25.06
CA TRP A 227 48.46 20.40 -26.11
C TRP A 227 49.25 20.38 -27.41
N THR A 228 49.50 19.17 -27.93
CA THR A 228 50.21 18.97 -29.20
C THR A 228 49.35 18.21 -30.20
N ILE A 229 49.53 18.52 -31.49
CA ILE A 229 49.10 17.68 -32.61
C ILE A 229 50.35 17.23 -33.36
N THR A 230 50.54 15.92 -33.47
CA THR A 230 51.68 15.29 -34.14
C THR A 230 51.20 14.56 -35.39
N ASP A 231 51.88 14.77 -36.51
CA ASP A 231 51.78 13.90 -37.68
C ASP A 231 52.56 12.62 -37.40
N ASN A 232 51.88 11.48 -37.33
CA ASN A 232 52.49 10.20 -36.97
C ASN A 232 53.30 9.58 -38.11
N ALA A 233 53.13 10.04 -39.36
CA ALA A 233 53.95 9.58 -40.49
C ALA A 233 55.36 10.18 -40.43
N THR A 234 55.47 11.46 -40.08
CA THR A 234 56.74 12.20 -40.01
C THR A 234 57.28 12.34 -38.59
N ASN A 235 56.45 12.05 -37.57
CA ASN A 235 56.68 12.30 -36.15
C ASN A 235 56.96 13.79 -35.83
N ILE A 236 56.42 14.70 -36.65
CA ILE A 236 56.57 16.15 -36.50
C ILE A 236 55.39 16.72 -35.72
N VAL A 237 55.66 17.54 -34.71
CA VAL A 237 54.63 18.35 -34.03
C VAL A 237 54.25 19.50 -34.96
N VAL A 238 53.03 19.47 -35.47
CA VAL A 238 52.51 20.48 -36.40
C VAL A 238 51.76 21.59 -35.68
N VAL A 239 51.28 21.32 -34.45
CA VAL A 239 50.68 22.32 -33.56
C VAL A 239 51.17 22.05 -32.13
N GLU A 240 51.63 23.11 -31.45
CA GLU A 240 51.93 23.09 -30.02
C GLU A 240 51.31 24.31 -29.34
N ILE A 241 50.54 24.06 -28.29
CA ILE A 241 50.01 25.08 -27.39
C ILE A 241 50.52 24.72 -26.00
N SER A 242 51.33 25.60 -25.42
CA SER A 242 51.85 25.46 -24.06
C SER A 242 51.16 26.45 -23.13
N VAL A 243 50.86 26.03 -21.91
CA VAL A 243 50.31 26.87 -20.83
C VAL A 243 51.42 27.25 -19.86
#